data_AF-A0A0R2F7V8-F1
#
_entry.id   AF-A0A0R2F7V8-F1
#
_cell.length_a   1.000
_cell.length_b   1.000
_cell.length_c   1.000
_cell.angle_alpha   90.00
_cell.angle_beta   90.00
_cell.angle_gamma   90.00
#
_symmetry.space_group_name_H-M   'P 1'
#
loop_
_entity.id
_entity.type
_entity.pdbx_description
1 polymer ?
#
loop_
_entity_poly.entity_id
_entity_poly.type
_entity_poly.pdbx_seq_one_letter_code
_entity_poly.pdbx_strand_id
1 'polypeptide(L)' 'MDKKATVLSILNDLTGEDFSNNLDEDLFASGLIDSIDTVQLLLQLQSQLGMDVPVSEFDRNQWNTPAKIIKKAEDAE' A
#
# COMPACT_ATOMS: atom_id res chain seq x y z
N MET A 1 -15.86 -6.63 -3.33
CA MET A 1 -14.95 -6.27 -2.22
C MET A 1 -14.25 -5.00 -2.63
N ASP A 2 -14.37 -3.94 -1.85
CA ASP A 2 -13.76 -2.66 -2.16
C ASP A 2 -12.25 -2.72 -1.92
N LYS A 3 -11.49 -3.03 -2.99
CA LYS A 3 -10.02 -3.12 -2.95
C LYS A 3 -9.40 -1.87 -2.32
N LYS A 4 -9.97 -0.70 -2.63
CA LYS A 4 -9.61 0.58 -1.99
C LYS A 4 -9.70 0.54 -0.46
N ALA A 5 -10.82 0.07 0.09
CA ALA A 5 -11.02 0.01 1.54
C ALA A 5 -10.02 -0.94 2.19
N THR A 6 -9.75 -2.08 1.55
CA THR A 6 -8.74 -3.03 2.01
C THR A 6 -7.35 -2.40 2.05
N VAL A 7 -6.90 -1.75 0.97
CA VAL A 7 -5.60 -1.07 0.93
C VAL A 7 -5.49 -0.02 2.03
N LEU A 8 -6.52 0.81 2.20
CA LEU A 8 -6.54 1.84 3.25
C LEU A 8 -6.46 1.23 4.65
N SER A 9 -7.17 0.13 4.88
CA SER A 9 -7.12 -0.57 6.16
C SER A 9 -5.73 -1.14 6.45
N ILE A 10 -5.04 -1.69 5.44
CA ILE A 10 -3.67 -2.20 5.59
C ILE A 10 -2.71 -1.05 5.91
N LEU A 11 -2.82 0.06 5.17
CA LEU A 11 -1.98 1.24 5.43
C LEU A 11 -2.23 1.83 6.82
N ASN A 12 -3.48 1.85 7.27
CA ASN A 12 -3.83 2.28 8.62
C ASN A 12 -3.24 1.36 9.69
N ASP A 13 -3.25 0.05 9.49
CA ASP A 13 -2.67 -0.92 10.42
C ASP A 13 -1.14 -0.77 10.53
N LEU A 14 -0.48 -0.48 9.41
CA LEU A 14 0.98 -0.32 9.36
C LEU A 14 1.46 1.03 9.90
N THR A 15 0.79 2.11 9.54
CA THR A 15 1.23 3.49 9.86
C THR A 15 0.54 4.08 11.08
N GLY A 16 -0.60 3.52 11.48
CA GLY A 16 -1.50 4.10 12.49
C GLY A 16 -2.33 5.30 12.00
N GLU A 17 -2.22 5.69 10.73
CA GLU A 17 -2.88 6.88 10.17
C GLU A 17 -3.98 6.53 9.16
N ASP A 18 -5.05 7.33 9.13
CA ASP A 18 -6.11 7.18 8.13
C ASP A 18 -5.82 8.01 6.90
N PHE A 19 -5.45 7.34 5.80
CA PHE A 19 -5.22 7.99 4.51
C PHE A 19 -6.48 8.13 3.66
N SER A 20 -7.65 7.76 4.16
CA SER A 20 -8.92 7.85 3.41
C SER A 20 -9.19 9.27 2.88
N ASN A 21 -8.70 10.28 3.62
CA ASN A 21 -8.77 11.70 3.26
C ASN A 21 -7.46 12.28 2.69
N ASN A 22 -6.37 11.52 2.68
CA ASN A 22 -5.04 12.00 2.27
C ASN A 22 -4.29 10.91 1.46
N LEU A 23 -4.70 10.75 0.20
CA LEU A 23 -4.21 9.67 -0.66
C LEU A 23 -2.93 10.02 -1.43
N ASP A 24 -2.55 11.30 -1.45
CA ASP A 24 -1.34 11.82 -2.10
C ASP A 24 -0.16 11.97 -1.12
N GLU A 25 -0.34 11.57 0.14
CA GLU A 25 0.72 11.58 1.16
C GLU A 25 1.81 10.58 0.82
N ASP A 26 3.07 11.01 0.90
CA ASP A 26 4.22 10.15 0.62
C ASP A 26 4.62 9.37 1.89
N LEU A 27 4.22 8.11 1.95
CA LEU A 27 4.41 7.20 3.09
C LEU A 27 5.89 6.97 3.40
N PHE A 28 6.75 7.01 2.38
CA PHE A 28 8.19 6.76 2.55
C PHE A 28 8.91 8.05 2.92
N ALA A 29 8.57 9.17 2.29
CA ALA A 29 9.17 10.46 2.60
C ALA A 29 8.76 10.98 3.99
N SER A 30 7.54 10.67 4.42
CA SER A 30 7.05 10.95 5.78
C SER A 30 7.66 10.02 6.84
N GLY A 31 8.35 8.95 6.43
CA GLY A 31 8.89 7.93 7.35
C GLY A 31 7.81 7.10 8.04
N LEU A 32 6.62 7.00 7.45
CA LEU A 32 5.52 6.18 7.95
C LEU A 32 5.70 4.70 7.60
N ILE A 33 6.36 4.44 6.47
CA ILE A 33 6.69 3.09 6.01
C ILE A 33 8.20 2.98 5.80
N ASP A 34 8.79 2.02 6.50
CA ASP A 34 10.18 1.62 6.31
C ASP A 34 10.31 0.40 5.39
N SER A 35 11.54 -0.09 5.26
CA SER A 35 11.83 -1.27 4.43
C SER A 35 11.12 -2.54 4.94
N ILE A 36 10.84 -2.66 6.25
CA ILE A 36 10.11 -3.80 6.82
C ILE A 36 8.61 -3.65 6.61
N ASP A 37 8.05 -2.46 6.85
CA ASP A 37 6.63 -2.17 6.65
C ASP A 37 6.23 -2.34 5.19
N THR A 38 7.14 -2.03 4.26
CA THR A 38 6.96 -2.31 2.84
C THR A 38 6.74 -3.79 2.56
N VAL A 39 7.54 -4.67 3.18
CA VAL A 39 7.41 -6.13 2.98
C VAL A 39 6.10 -6.63 3.59
N GLN A 40 5.73 -6.14 4.77
CA GLN A 40 4.45 -6.40 5.42
C GLN A 40 3.25 -5.97 4.55
N LEU A 41 3.32 -4.76 3.98
CA LEU A 41 2.32 -4.23 3.05
C LEU A 41 2.12 -5.19 1.86
N LEU A 42 3.21 -5.65 1.23
CA LEU A 42 3.13 -6.57 0.10
C LEU A 42 2.50 -7.91 0.48
N LEU A 43 2.90 -8.49 1.63
CA LEU A 43 2.31 -9.71 2.16
C LEU A 43 0.81 -9.57 2.43
N GLN A 44 0.39 -8.45 3.02
CA GLN A 44 -1.01 -8.15 3.29
C GLN A 44 -1.82 -7.99 2.00
N LEU A 45 -1.29 -7.27 1.02
CA LEU A 45 -1.90 -7.11 -0.30
C LEU A 45 -2.02 -8.45 -1.02
N GLN A 46 -1.00 -9.30 -0.96
CA GLN A 46 -1.05 -10.64 -1.52
C GLN A 46 -2.12 -11.50 -0.84
N SER A 47 -2.19 -11.48 0.50
CA SER A 47 -3.15 -12.29 1.25
C SER A 47 -4.60 -11.80 1.13
N GLN A 48 -4.83 -10.49 1.05
CA GLN A 48 -6.16 -9.89 1.05
C GLN A 48 -6.72 -9.68 -0.37
N LEU A 49 -5.86 -9.31 -1.31
CA LEU A 49 -6.22 -8.95 -2.69
C LEU A 49 -5.71 -9.96 -3.72
N GLY A 50 -4.89 -10.93 -3.32
CA GLY A 50 -4.27 -11.89 -4.26
C GLY A 50 -3.12 -11.29 -5.08
N MET A 51 -2.64 -10.10 -4.72
CA MET A 51 -1.64 -9.38 -5.50
C MET A 51 -0.23 -9.90 -5.20
N ASP A 52 0.31 -10.72 -6.09
CA ASP A 52 1.68 -11.23 -5.99
C ASP A 52 2.65 -10.21 -6.59
N VAL A 53 3.16 -9.31 -5.75
CA VAL A 53 4.13 -8.28 -6.15
C VAL A 53 5.48 -8.64 -5.54
N PRO A 54 6.46 -9.09 -6.35
CA PRO A 54 7.77 -9.40 -5.83
C PRO A 54 8.49 -8.12 -5.40
N VAL A 55 9.19 -8.17 -4.26
CA VAL A 55 9.96 -7.03 -3.72
C VAL A 55 10.99 -6.49 -4.71
N SER A 56 11.47 -7.32 -5.65
CA SER A 56 12.38 -6.92 -6.72
C SER A 56 11.73 -6.02 -7.77
N GLU A 57 10.42 -6.14 -8.01
CA GLU A 57 9.65 -5.26 -8.90
C GLU A 57 8.96 -4.13 -8.14
N PHE A 58 9.06 -4.12 -6.81
CA PHE A 58 8.51 -3.07 -5.99
C PHE A 58 9.32 -1.77 -6.16
N ASP A 59 8.70 -0.77 -6.76
CA ASP A 59 9.28 0.56 -6.90
C ASP A 59 8.64 1.53 -5.92
N ARG A 60 9.43 2.04 -4.96
CA ARG A 60 8.96 3.00 -3.97
C ARG A 60 8.30 4.21 -4.60
N ASN A 61 8.78 4.73 -5.74
CA ASN A 61 8.18 5.89 -6.39
C ASN A 61 6.81 5.58 -7.02
N GLN A 62 6.57 4.31 -7.37
CA GLN A 62 5.26 3.86 -7.86
C GLN A 62 4.30 3.50 -6.75
N TRP A 63 4.79 3.28 -5.52
CA TRP A 63 3.99 2.85 -4.37
C TRP A 63 4.06 3.86 -3.22
N ASN A 64 4.60 5.05 -3.45
CA ASN A 64 4.87 6.01 -2.40
C ASN A 64 3.62 6.61 -1.76
N THR A 65 2.48 6.53 -2.45
CA THR A 65 1.24 7.19 -2.06
C THR A 65 0.09 6.19 -2.03
N PRO A 66 -0.83 6.30 -1.05
CA PRO A 66 -2.01 5.44 -0.96
C PRO A 66 -2.78 5.36 -2.28
N ALA A 67 -2.94 6.49 -2.98
CA ALA A 67 -3.61 6.56 -4.28
C ALA A 67 -3.01 5.59 -5.31
N LYS A 68 -1.68 5.51 -5.39
CA LYS A 68 -1.00 4.64 -6.35
C LYS A 68 -1.13 3.16 -5.97
N ILE A 69 -1.03 2.85 -4.68
CA ILE A 69 -1.21 1.49 -4.15
C ILE A 69 -2.63 1.00 -4.46
N ILE A 70 -3.64 1.82 -4.18
CA ILE A 70 -5.04 1.53 -4.50
C ILE A 70 -5.19 1.30 -5.99
N LYS A 71 -4.64 2.19 -6.83
CA LYS A 71 -4.73 2.05 -8.28
C LYS A 71 -4.09 0.75 -8.77
N LYS A 72 -2.94 0.36 -8.23
CA LYS A 72 -2.26 -0.91 -8.53
C LYS A 72 -3.12 -2.11 -8.13
N ALA A 73 -3.72 -2.07 -6.95
CA ALA A 73 -4.65 -3.09 -6.49
C ALA A 73 -5.90 -3.18 -7.39
N GLU A 74 -6.47 -2.04 -7.80
CA GLU A 74 -7.60 -1.99 -8.71
C GLU A 74 -7.26 -2.57 -10.09
N ASP A 75 -6.08 -2.26 -10.61
CA ASP A 75 -5.57 -2.72 -11.92
C ASP A 75 -5.15 -4.20 -11.93
N ALA A 76 -4.80 -4.77 -10.79
CA ALA A 76 -4.54 -6.21 -10.66
C ALA A 76 -5.84 -7.01 -10.84
N GLU A 77 -6.02 -7.60 -12.03
CA GLU A 77 -7.15 -8.46 -12.41
C GLU A 77 -7.01 -9.89 -11.86
#